data_AF-A0A246G963-F1
#
_entry.id   AF-A0A246G963-F1
#
_cell.length_a   1.000
_cell.length_b   1.000
_cell.length_c   1.000
_cell.angle_alpha   90.00
_cell.angle_beta   90.00
_cell.angle_gamma   90.00
#
_symmetry.space_group_name_H-M   'P 1'
#
loop_
_entity.id
_entity.type
_entity.pdbx_description
1 polymer ?
#
loop_
_entity_poly.entity_id
_entity_poly.type
_entity_poly.pdbx_seq_one_letter_code
_entity_poly.pdbx_strand_id
1 'polypeptide(L)'
;MKKDEKIIYIGPETKPCHAGMMETQCLQVKWTKNQKEWEHFYDSIKGFKFERGNEYELIIKEEKIKNAPADGANVKYSLVKEINKRRASN
;
A
#
# COMPACT_ATOMS: atom_id res chain seq x y z
N MET A 1 13.94 -5.97 13.19
CA MET A 1 13.33 -5.76 11.86
C MET A 1 13.90 -6.83 10.94
N LYS A 2 13.04 -7.64 10.34
CA LYS A 2 13.44 -8.59 9.30
C LYS A 2 13.86 -7.78 8.05
N LYS A 3 14.77 -8.33 7.23
CA LYS A 3 15.26 -7.65 6.01
C LYS A 3 14.16 -7.23 5.03
N ASP A 4 12.99 -7.84 5.16
CA ASP A 4 11.87 -7.71 4.23
C ASP A 4 10.73 -6.81 4.76
N GLU A 5 10.92 -6.16 5.91
CA GLU A 5 9.92 -5.27 6.54
C GLU A 5 10.23 -3.80 6.23
N LYS A 6 9.22 -3.04 5.80
CA LYS A 6 9.33 -1.60 5.60
C LYS A 6 8.09 -0.84 6.06
N ILE A 7 8.28 0.43 6.37
CA ILE A 7 7.18 1.34 6.71
C ILE A 7 6.60 1.90 5.41
N ILE A 8 5.28 1.83 5.27
CA ILE A 8 4.51 2.47 4.21
C ILE A 8 3.46 3.37 4.85
N TYR A 9 3.17 4.47 4.18
CA TYR A 9 2.14 5.42 4.58
C TYR A 9 0.99 5.30 3.58
N ILE A 10 -0.24 5.26 4.05
CA ILE A 10 -1.44 5.20 3.22
C ILE A 10 -2.23 6.48 3.44
N GLY A 11 -2.57 7.13 2.33
CA GLY A 11 -3.33 8.37 2.30
C GLY A 11 -4.79 8.14 2.62
N PRO A 12 -5.54 9.21 2.94
CA PRO A 12 -6.93 9.10 3.37
C PRO A 12 -7.92 8.87 2.24
N GLU A 13 -7.45 8.96 1.00
CA GLU A 13 -8.26 8.88 -0.20
C GLU A 13 -7.65 7.88 -1.17
N THR A 14 -8.55 7.23 -1.90
CA THR A 14 -8.22 6.41 -3.06
C THR A 14 -8.40 7.25 -4.32
N LYS A 15 -7.57 7.01 -5.33
CA LYS A 15 -7.69 7.67 -6.64
C LYS A 15 -8.09 6.67 -7.71
N PRO A 16 -8.86 7.12 -8.73
CA PRO A 16 -9.19 6.27 -9.86
C PRO A 16 -7.91 5.81 -10.57
N CYS A 17 -7.82 4.52 -10.84
CA CYS A 17 -6.69 3.86 -11.46
C CYS A 17 -7.16 2.67 -12.30
N HIS A 18 -6.31 2.19 -13.21
CA HIS A 18 -6.60 1.00 -14.00
C HIS A 18 -5.86 -0.21 -13.42
N ALA A 19 -6.61 -1.20 -12.92
CA ALA A 19 -6.07 -2.48 -12.51
C ALA A 19 -6.40 -3.51 -13.60
N GLY A 20 -5.52 -3.62 -14.60
CA GLY A 20 -5.80 -4.35 -15.83
C GLY A 20 -6.76 -3.59 -16.73
N MET A 21 -7.89 -4.21 -17.09
CA MET A 21 -8.89 -3.62 -18.00
C MET A 21 -10.07 -2.93 -17.30
N MET A 22 -10.10 -2.91 -15.96
CA MET A 22 -11.17 -2.28 -15.18
C MET A 22 -10.67 -1.01 -14.50
N GLU A 23 -11.49 0.05 -14.54
CA GLU A 23 -11.31 1.22 -13.70
C GLU A 23 -11.73 0.88 -12.27
N THR A 24 -10.84 1.13 -11.32
CA THR A 24 -11.05 0.90 -9.90
C THR A 24 -10.43 2.04 -9.08
N GLN A 25 -10.58 1.98 -7.76
CA GLN A 25 -9.97 2.95 -6.85
C GLN A 25 -8.71 2.36 -6.21
N CYS A 26 -7.54 2.89 -6.58
CA CYS A 26 -6.26 2.49 -5.97
C CYS A 26 -5.97 3.29 -4.71
N LEU A 27 -5.32 2.62 -3.76
CA LEU A 27 -4.79 3.30 -2.59
C LEU A 27 -3.70 4.29 -3.00
N GLN A 28 -3.61 5.38 -2.25
CA GLN A 28 -2.52 6.35 -2.38
C GLN A 28 -1.50 6.02 -1.30
N VAL A 29 -0.26 5.72 -1.69
CA VAL A 29 0.78 5.32 -0.74
C VAL A 29 2.04 6.16 -0.88
N LYS A 30 2.81 6.24 0.20
CA LYS A 30 4.18 6.73 0.21
C LYS A 30 5.07 5.66 0.81
N TRP A 31 6.17 5.36 0.15
CA TRP A 31 7.17 4.41 0.64
C TRP A 31 8.13 5.03 1.63
N THR A 32 8.19 6.36 1.68
CA THR A 32 9.02 7.10 2.63
C THR A 32 8.28 8.34 3.15
N LYS A 33 8.64 8.77 4.36
CA LYS A 33 8.07 10.00 4.95
C LYS A 33 8.42 11.26 4.15
N ASN A 34 9.55 11.25 3.46
CA ASN A 34 10.07 12.38 2.69
C ASN A 34 9.46 12.46 1.27
N GLN A 35 8.67 11.46 0.88
CA GLN A 35 8.00 11.46 -0.40
C GLN A 35 6.96 12.57 -0.45
N LYS A 36 7.14 13.53 -1.35
CA LYS A 36 6.24 14.68 -1.50
C LYS A 36 4.90 14.23 -2.05
N GLU A 37 4.95 13.42 -3.09
CA GLU A 37 3.78 12.96 -3.84
C GLU A 37 3.34 11.57 -3.39
N TRP A 38 2.04 11.32 -3.50
CA TRP A 38 1.44 10.01 -3.28
C TRP A 38 1.50 9.21 -4.57
N GLU A 39 1.81 7.92 -4.47
CA GLU A 39 1.82 7.00 -5.60
C GLU A 39 0.58 6.10 -5.59
N HIS A 40 0.12 5.72 -6.78
CA HIS A 40 -0.95 4.74 -6.93
C HIS A 40 -0.43 3.37 -6.56
N PHE A 41 -1.07 2.75 -5.58
CA PHE A 41 -0.80 1.39 -5.19
C PHE A 41 -1.84 0.48 -5.85
N TYR A 42 -1.39 -0.21 -6.90
CA TYR A 42 -2.19 -1.12 -7.72
C TYR A 42 -2.35 -2.51 -7.08
N ASP A 43 -1.51 -2.82 -6.09
CA ASP A 43 -1.57 -4.05 -5.32
C ASP A 43 -2.50 -3.93 -4.11
N SER A 44 -2.65 -5.04 -3.39
CA SER A 44 -3.34 -5.07 -2.10
C SER A 44 -2.40 -5.53 -0.99
N ILE A 45 -2.60 -4.99 0.21
CA ILE A 45 -1.84 -5.40 1.39
C ILE A 45 -2.67 -6.46 2.11
N LYS A 46 -2.16 -7.69 2.14
CA LYS A 46 -2.86 -8.80 2.81
C LYS A 46 -3.01 -8.51 4.29
N GLY A 47 -4.24 -8.58 4.79
CA GLY A 47 -4.56 -8.32 6.21
C GLY A 47 -4.78 -6.85 6.56
N PHE A 48 -4.64 -5.93 5.61
CA PHE A 48 -5.00 -4.53 5.79
C PHE A 48 -6.37 -4.23 5.17
N LYS A 49 -7.21 -3.50 5.89
CA LYS A 49 -8.50 -3.01 5.40
C LYS A 49 -8.49 -1.50 5.42
N PHE A 50 -8.54 -0.90 4.23
CA PHE A 50 -8.60 0.54 4.10
C PHE A 50 -9.97 1.09 4.51
N GLU A 51 -9.97 2.16 5.28
CA GLU A 51 -11.16 2.97 5.54
C GLU A 51 -10.91 4.41 5.12
N ARG A 52 -11.74 4.90 4.19
CA ARG A 52 -11.67 6.25 3.64
C ARG A 52 -11.76 7.30 4.76
N GLY A 53 -11.00 8.38 4.60
CA GLY A 53 -10.90 9.48 5.56
C GLY A 53 -9.88 9.23 6.68
N ASN A 54 -9.06 8.18 6.59
CA ASN A 54 -7.99 7.92 7.56
C ASN A 54 -6.64 7.74 6.86
N GLU A 55 -5.61 8.34 7.42
CA GLU A 55 -4.22 8.06 7.07
C GLU A 55 -3.67 6.97 7.97
N TYR A 56 -2.87 6.09 7.38
CA TYR A 56 -2.27 4.96 8.08
C TYR A 56 -0.75 4.97 7.94
N GLU A 57 -0.07 4.58 9.01
CA GLU A 57 1.34 4.25 9.01
C GLU A 57 1.45 2.77 9.34
N LEU A 58 1.91 1.97 8.38
CA LEU A 58 1.92 0.52 8.48
C LEU A 58 3.33 -0.01 8.29
N ILE A 59 3.70 -1.03 9.05
CA ILE A 59 4.82 -1.91 8.69
C ILE A 59 4.25 -3.01 7.83
N ILE A 60 4.74 -3.09 6.61
CA ILE A 60 4.44 -4.16 5.66
C ILE A 60 5.67 -5.04 5.46
N LYS A 61 5.42 -6.30 5.11
CA LYS A 61 6.43 -7.23 4.65
C LYS A 61 6.33 -7.38 3.14
N GLU A 62 7.46 -7.23 2.46
CA GLU A 62 7.61 -7.49 1.03
C GLU A 62 8.21 -8.85 0.81
N GLU A 63 7.43 -9.77 0.26
CA GLU A 63 7.94 -11.10 -0.08
C GLU A 63 8.03 -11.24 -1.59
N LYS A 64 9.26 -11.38 -2.11
CA LYS A 64 9.48 -11.69 -3.52
C LYS A 64 8.98 -13.10 -3.81
N ILE A 65 8.01 -13.20 -4.71
CA ILE A 65 7.47 -14.48 -5.16
C ILE A 65 8.46 -15.05 -6.18
N LYS A 66 9.13 -16.16 -5.83
CA LYS A 66 9.96 -16.91 -6.79
C LYS A 66 9.03 -17.61 -7.78
N ASN A 67 9.28 -17.46 -9.08
CA ASN A 67 8.42 -17.93 -10.20
C ASN A 67 7.09 -17.18 -10.37
N ALA A 68 7.08 -15.86 -10.25
CA ALA A 68 5.89 -15.11 -10.65
C ALA A 68 5.75 -15.07 -12.18
N PRO A 69 4.51 -15.02 -12.70
CA PRO A 69 4.25 -14.91 -14.13
C PRO A 69 4.87 -13.64 -14.71
N ALA A 70 5.30 -13.68 -15.98
CA ALA A 70 6.05 -12.60 -16.65
C ALA A 70 5.37 -11.21 -16.59
N ASP A 71 4.05 -11.17 -16.41
CA ASP A 71 3.22 -9.96 -16.40
C ASP A 71 2.69 -9.58 -15.00
N GLY A 72 3.14 -10.23 -13.92
CA GLY A 72 2.64 -10.02 -12.56
C GLY A 72 3.58 -9.23 -11.65
N ALA A 73 3.01 -8.53 -10.66
CA ALA A 73 3.78 -8.00 -9.54
C ALA A 73 4.51 -9.15 -8.83
N ASN A 74 5.84 -9.16 -8.89
CA ASN A 74 6.69 -10.20 -8.30
C ASN A 74 6.80 -10.08 -6.76
N VAL A 75 6.00 -9.21 -6.13
CA VAL A 75 6.12 -8.85 -4.73
C VAL A 75 4.76 -8.97 -4.05
N LYS A 76 4.73 -9.70 -2.94
CA LYS A 76 3.56 -9.81 -2.08
C LYS A 76 3.70 -8.87 -0.89
N TYR A 77 2.70 -8.03 -0.67
CA TYR A 77 2.63 -7.14 0.47
C TYR A 77 1.73 -7.72 1.55
N SER A 78 2.25 -7.90 2.76
CA SER A 78 1.46 -8.36 3.91
C SER A 78 1.58 -7.37 5.06
N LEU A 79 0.47 -7.05 5.71
CA LEU A 79 0.48 -6.22 6.93
C LEU A 79 1.19 -6.97 8.05
N VAL A 80 2.23 -6.36 8.60
CA VAL A 80 2.91 -6.85 9.80
C VAL A 80 2.34 -6.16 11.03
N LYS A 81 2.22 -4.84 10.97
CA LYS A 81 1.75 -4.03 12.11
C LYS A 81 1.20 -2.69 11.64
N GLU A 82 0.07 -2.28 12.21
CA GLU A 82 -0.39 -0.88 12.15
C GLU A 82 0.33 -0.08 13.24
N ILE A 83 1.08 0.95 12.82
CA ILE A 83 1.84 1.83 13.72
C ILE A 83 1.00 3.03 14.12
N ASN A 84 0.28 3.60 13.16
CA ASN A 84 -0.57 4.73 13.40
C ASN A 84 -1.78 4.70 12.48
N LYS A 85 -2.91 5.18 13.00
CA LYS A 85 -4.11 5.46 12.27
C LYS A 85 -4.64 6.79 12.75
N ARG A 86 -4.73 7.76 11.85
CA ARG A 86 -5.26 9.09 12.15
C ARG A 86 -6.38 9.42 11.18
N ARG A 87 -7.45 10.03 11.66
CA ARG A 87 -8.46 10.62 10.77
C ARG A 87 -7.83 11.81 10.05
N ALA A 88 -7.92 11.82 8.74
CA ALA A 88 -7.67 13.02 7.97
C ALA A 88 -8.82 13.98 8.26
N SER A 89 -8.59 14.87 9.21
CA SER A 89 -9.50 15.96 9.51
C SER A 89 -9.19 17.06 8.50
N ASN A 90 -10.14 17.33 7.62
CA ASN A 90 -10.11 18.44 6.67
C ASN A 90 -10.43 19.76 7.39
#